data_AF-A0A9W6EZG8-F1
#
_entry.id   AF-A0A9W6EZG8-F1
#
_cell.length_a   1.000
_cell.length_b   1.000
_cell.length_c   1.000
_cell.angle_alpha   90.00
_cell.angle_beta   90.00
_cell.angle_gamma   90.00
#
_symmetry.space_group_name_H-M   'P 1'
#
loop_
_entity.id
_entity.type
_entity.pdbx_description
1 polymer ?
#
loop_
_entity_poly.entity_id
_entity_poly.type
_entity_poly.pdbx_seq_one_letter_code
_entity_poly.pdbx_strand_id
1 'polypeptide(L)'
;MLASKQLRSLASRQSSCRASIGRRLACSAAARSPSSSSVPTLTATAAAAVAATLLQLSAAGLSIAAPLYDNLPGFGGDSQNIFFQAVRGESEGRTPALDDIYDENLMTEELRTFVDSVLDGKLKPEQYQAERLKMNFRRDLDGRVSLRSREGRWYSVRPDMQVPGFMLLRDQSGDVFFLPPDEEGDGLAQLDLSDDVVVAELFSNTAWQDVMEPFSVRQEDGSVTQLRLSEREFRSVVSLVEDAEEPELPEEEGQVATAQ
;
A
#
# COMPACT_ATOMS: atom_id res chain seq x y z
N MET A 1 -48.25 -50.78 10.83
CA MET A 1 -47.81 -50.85 12.25
C MET A 1 -46.82 -49.72 12.46
N LEU A 2 -47.29 -48.58 13.00
CA LEU A 2 -47.02 -48.09 14.38
C LEU A 2 -45.54 -47.71 14.58
N ALA A 3 -45.13 -46.55 15.11
CA ALA A 3 -45.78 -45.31 15.52
C ALA A 3 -44.68 -44.30 15.87
N SER A 4 -45.03 -43.01 15.74
CA SER A 4 -44.53 -41.79 16.38
C SER A 4 -43.52 -41.87 17.54
N LYS A 5 -42.61 -40.87 17.57
CA LYS A 5 -42.52 -39.92 18.70
C LYS A 5 -41.76 -38.64 18.33
N GLN A 6 -42.51 -37.53 18.27
CA GLN A 6 -42.00 -36.18 18.50
C GLN A 6 -41.75 -35.97 20.00
N LEU A 7 -40.78 -35.12 20.36
CA LEU A 7 -40.95 -34.18 21.48
C LEU A 7 -40.15 -32.90 21.21
N ARG A 8 -40.85 -31.78 21.40
CA ARG A 8 -40.41 -30.39 21.35
C ARG A 8 -39.66 -30.03 22.64
N SER A 9 -38.80 -29.02 22.61
CA SER A 9 -38.64 -28.12 23.76
C SER A 9 -38.21 -26.72 23.32
N LEU A 10 -39.04 -25.74 23.67
CA LEU A 10 -38.82 -24.31 23.61
C LEU A 10 -38.45 -23.82 25.01
N ALA A 11 -37.46 -22.95 25.14
CA ALA A 11 -37.32 -21.95 26.20
C ALA A 11 -36.33 -20.89 25.66
N SER A 12 -36.69 -19.64 25.35
CA SER A 12 -37.32 -18.58 26.15
C SER A 12 -36.68 -18.39 27.52
N ARG A 13 -35.69 -17.49 27.60
CA ARG A 13 -35.44 -16.69 28.81
C ARG A 13 -35.07 -15.26 28.45
N GLN A 14 -36.00 -14.38 28.79
CA GLN A 14 -35.89 -12.93 28.95
C GLN A 14 -35.01 -12.56 30.16
N SER A 15 -34.80 -11.25 30.31
CA SER A 15 -34.32 -10.47 31.48
C SER A 15 -32.80 -10.24 31.49
N SER A 16 -32.24 -9.07 31.77
CA SER A 16 -32.78 -7.90 32.48
C SER A 16 -31.93 -6.66 32.20
N CYS A 17 -32.59 -5.52 32.17
CA CYS A 17 -32.04 -4.18 32.17
C CYS A 17 -31.09 -3.95 33.36
N ARG A 18 -30.02 -3.16 33.17
CA ARG A 18 -29.40 -2.42 34.27
C ARG A 18 -29.05 -1.01 33.83
N ALA A 19 -29.94 -0.09 34.17
CA ALA A 19 -29.66 1.33 34.21
C ALA A 19 -28.71 1.63 35.38
N SER A 20 -27.70 2.46 35.16
CA SER A 20 -26.93 3.11 36.22
C SER A 20 -27.16 4.61 36.15
N ILE A 21 -28.06 5.06 37.01
CA ILE A 21 -28.31 6.46 37.37
C ILE A 21 -27.33 6.86 38.46
N GLY A 22 -26.71 8.03 38.30
CA GLY A 22 -26.50 8.96 39.41
C GLY A 22 -25.08 9.18 39.91
N ARG A 23 -24.53 10.36 39.61
CA ARG A 23 -23.95 11.22 40.66
C ARG A 23 -24.07 12.69 40.28
N ARG A 24 -24.75 13.43 41.15
CA ARG A 24 -24.88 14.89 41.17
C ARG A 24 -23.65 15.49 41.84
N LEU A 25 -23.17 16.63 41.36
CA LEU A 25 -22.66 17.70 42.21
C LEU A 25 -23.14 19.05 41.67
N ALA A 26 -23.54 19.90 42.61
CA ALA A 26 -24.28 21.13 42.42
C ALA A 26 -23.37 22.37 42.41
N CYS A 27 -23.87 23.38 41.69
CA CYS A 27 -23.80 24.83 41.91
C CYS A 27 -22.64 25.48 42.68
N SER A 28 -22.03 26.48 42.04
CA SER A 28 -21.78 27.78 42.67
C SER A 28 -21.88 28.90 41.63
N ALA A 29 -22.63 29.95 41.99
CA ALA A 29 -22.97 31.11 41.19
C ALA A 29 -22.33 32.37 41.82
N ALA A 30 -21.91 33.33 41.00
CA ALA A 30 -21.76 34.78 41.23
C ALA A 30 -20.81 35.35 40.14
N ALA A 31 -20.88 36.56 39.61
CA ALA A 31 -21.86 37.65 39.63
C ALA A 31 -21.40 38.70 38.57
N ARG A 32 -22.38 39.38 37.94
CA ARG A 32 -22.43 40.81 37.54
C ARG A 32 -21.29 41.46 36.71
N SER A 33 -21.58 41.70 35.41
CA SER A 33 -21.81 42.98 34.66
C SER A 33 -20.91 44.24 34.88
N PRO A 34 -21.06 45.33 34.09
CA PRO A 34 -20.76 45.55 32.66
C PRO A 34 -20.01 46.90 32.38
N SER A 35 -19.48 47.14 31.18
CA SER A 35 -19.23 48.48 30.60
C SER A 35 -18.84 48.36 29.12
N SER A 36 -19.73 48.68 28.17
CA SER A 36 -19.81 49.97 27.43
C SER A 36 -18.50 50.43 26.77
N SER A 37 -18.42 50.43 25.44
CA SER A 37 -18.69 51.63 24.61
C SER A 37 -18.03 51.59 23.23
N SER A 38 -18.74 52.22 22.29
CA SER A 38 -18.33 52.89 21.05
C SER A 38 -17.90 52.09 19.81
N VAL A 39 -18.74 52.27 18.78
CA VAL A 39 -18.49 52.15 17.33
C VAL A 39 -17.49 53.23 16.89
N PRO A 40 -16.76 53.08 15.77
CA PRO A 40 -17.34 53.57 14.52
C PRO A 40 -17.07 52.71 13.27
N THR A 41 -17.97 52.92 12.32
CA THR A 41 -18.00 52.50 10.92
C THR A 41 -16.70 52.83 10.18
N LEU A 42 -16.15 51.84 9.45
CA LEU A 42 -15.29 52.07 8.29
C LEU A 42 -15.75 51.18 7.13
N THR A 43 -16.31 51.83 6.13
CA THR A 43 -16.38 51.37 4.74
C THR A 43 -14.96 51.20 4.20
N ALA A 44 -14.60 49.99 3.76
CA ALA A 44 -13.49 49.77 2.86
C ALA A 44 -13.78 48.55 1.98
N THR A 45 -13.98 48.84 0.70
CA THR A 45 -13.87 47.89 -0.42
C THR A 45 -12.51 47.21 -0.41
N ALA A 46 -12.48 45.88 -0.44
CA ALA A 46 -11.26 45.14 -0.78
C ALA A 46 -11.61 43.93 -1.64
N ALA A 47 -10.96 43.89 -2.80
CA ALA A 47 -11.16 42.95 -3.88
C ALA A 47 -10.89 41.50 -3.47
N ALA A 48 -11.73 40.60 -3.98
CA ALA A 48 -11.44 39.18 -4.05
C ALA A 48 -10.32 38.94 -5.09
N ALA A 49 -9.09 38.80 -4.62
CA ALA A 49 -8.01 38.18 -5.37
C ALA A 49 -7.76 36.80 -4.75
N VAL A 50 -8.42 35.77 -5.28
CA VAL A 50 -8.08 34.38 -5.00
C VAL A 50 -6.80 34.09 -5.77
N ALA A 51 -5.66 34.30 -5.12
CA ALA A 51 -4.38 33.84 -5.61
C ALA A 51 -4.38 32.30 -5.55
N ALA A 52 -4.47 31.67 -6.72
CA ALA A 52 -4.16 30.26 -6.88
C ALA A 52 -2.66 30.07 -6.65
N THR A 53 -2.26 29.66 -5.46
CA THR A 53 -0.88 29.29 -5.16
C THR A 53 -0.61 27.91 -5.75
N LEU A 54 -0.17 27.88 -7.02
CA LEU A 54 0.55 26.75 -7.57
C LEU A 54 1.88 26.64 -6.81
N LEU A 55 1.96 25.68 -5.89
CA LEU A 55 3.22 25.22 -5.30
C LEU A 55 3.99 24.51 -6.40
N GLN A 56 4.75 25.27 -7.17
CA GLN A 56 5.80 24.79 -8.04
C GLN A 56 6.96 24.38 -7.13
N LEU A 57 6.98 23.10 -6.71
CA LEU A 57 8.14 22.45 -6.10
C LEU A 57 9.19 22.28 -7.21
N SER A 58 9.86 23.36 -7.55
CA SER A 58 11.05 23.35 -8.39
C SER A 58 12.03 24.33 -7.75
N ALA A 59 13.25 23.86 -7.47
CA ALA A 59 14.40 24.65 -7.00
C ALA A 59 14.64 24.78 -5.48
N ALA A 60 14.41 23.73 -4.70
CA ALA A 60 15.40 23.39 -3.67
C ALA A 60 16.26 22.27 -4.28
N GLY A 61 17.48 22.62 -4.68
CA GLY A 61 18.47 21.69 -5.25
C GLY A 61 18.91 20.67 -4.22
N LEU A 62 18.03 19.72 -3.91
CA LEU A 62 18.43 18.40 -3.47
C LEU A 62 18.82 17.68 -4.74
N SER A 63 20.13 17.60 -5.01
CA SER A 63 20.66 16.63 -5.93
C SER A 63 20.44 15.27 -5.25
N ILE A 64 19.25 14.70 -5.47
CA ILE A 64 18.97 13.32 -5.09
C ILE A 64 19.84 12.51 -6.04
N ALA A 65 21.02 12.12 -5.57
CA ALA A 65 21.88 11.22 -6.31
C ALA A 65 21.05 9.99 -6.65
N ALA A 66 21.04 9.63 -7.94
CA ALA A 66 20.30 8.52 -8.47
C ALA A 66 20.49 7.27 -7.59
N PRO A 67 19.42 6.52 -7.27
CA PRO A 67 19.57 5.24 -6.61
C PRO A 67 20.44 4.34 -7.50
N LEU A 68 21.64 4.02 -7.01
CA LEU A 68 22.55 3.08 -7.65
C LEU A 68 21.94 1.67 -7.52
N TYR A 69 21.19 1.25 -8.52
CA TYR A 69 20.63 -0.11 -8.67
C TYR A 69 21.71 -1.20 -8.85
N ASP A 70 22.97 -0.79 -9.02
CA ASP A 70 24.12 -1.63 -9.34
C ASP A 70 24.55 -2.59 -8.20
N ASN A 71 23.87 -2.56 -7.05
CA ASN A 71 24.13 -3.47 -5.92
C ASN A 71 22.85 -3.94 -5.21
N LEU A 72 21.71 -4.02 -5.92
CA LEU A 72 20.57 -4.78 -5.41
C LEU A 72 20.89 -6.28 -5.52
N PRO A 73 20.93 -7.05 -4.41
CA PRO A 73 21.05 -8.49 -4.48
C PRO A 73 19.79 -9.06 -5.14
N GLY A 74 19.88 -9.40 -6.43
CA GLY A 74 18.76 -9.92 -7.24
C GLY A 74 18.68 -9.34 -8.66
N PHE A 75 19.33 -8.20 -8.94
CA PHE A 75 19.31 -7.59 -10.27
C PHE A 75 20.58 -7.77 -11.10
N GLY A 76 21.62 -8.38 -10.53
CA GLY A 76 22.87 -8.70 -11.21
C GLY A 76 23.16 -10.21 -11.19
N GLY A 77 22.80 -10.90 -12.28
CA GLY A 77 23.57 -12.00 -12.89
C GLY A 77 23.91 -13.30 -12.14
N ASP A 78 23.77 -13.39 -10.81
CA ASP A 78 24.24 -14.57 -10.06
C ASP A 78 23.07 -15.43 -9.54
N SER A 79 22.83 -16.48 -10.32
CA SER A 79 21.87 -17.58 -10.14
C SER A 79 22.13 -18.50 -8.92
N GLN A 80 22.52 -17.93 -7.78
CA GLN A 80 23.00 -18.67 -6.60
C GLN A 80 22.10 -18.63 -5.35
N ASN A 81 20.81 -18.31 -5.46
CA ASN A 81 19.89 -18.67 -4.38
C ASN A 81 19.51 -20.15 -4.47
N ILE A 82 20.16 -20.98 -3.64
CA ILE A 82 19.91 -22.42 -3.49
C ILE A 82 18.42 -22.71 -3.17
N PHE A 83 17.73 -21.75 -2.53
CA PHE A 83 16.31 -21.86 -2.22
C PHE A 83 15.44 -21.93 -3.49
N PHE A 84 15.78 -21.18 -4.55
CA PHE A 84 15.02 -21.18 -5.81
C PHE A 84 15.41 -22.32 -6.76
N GLN A 85 16.64 -22.86 -6.69
CA GLN A 85 17.01 -24.07 -7.44
C GLN A 85 16.25 -25.32 -6.97
N ALA A 86 15.91 -25.41 -5.68
CA ALA A 86 15.11 -26.51 -5.15
C ALA A 86 13.66 -26.49 -5.68
N VAL A 87 13.13 -25.32 -6.04
CA VAL A 87 11.79 -25.15 -6.63
C VAL A 87 11.83 -25.39 -8.15
N ARG A 88 12.94 -25.01 -8.82
CA ARG A 88 13.10 -25.13 -10.28
C ARG A 88 13.37 -26.57 -10.77
N GLY A 89 13.88 -27.46 -9.91
CA GLY A 89 14.20 -28.85 -10.27
C GLY A 89 13.01 -29.78 -10.51
N GLU A 90 11.78 -29.38 -10.15
CA GLU A 90 10.58 -30.20 -10.33
C GLU A 90 9.67 -29.78 -11.51
N SER A 91 9.92 -28.63 -12.16
CA SER A 91 8.97 -28.02 -13.10
C SER A 91 9.25 -28.23 -14.60
N GLU A 92 10.40 -28.74 -15.02
CA GLU A 92 10.81 -28.75 -16.44
C GLU A 92 10.14 -29.82 -17.36
N GLY A 93 9.02 -30.43 -16.96
CA GLY A 93 8.36 -31.48 -17.77
C GLY A 93 6.86 -31.35 -17.97
N ARG A 94 6.21 -30.34 -17.39
CA ARG A 94 4.75 -30.24 -17.32
C ARG A 94 4.31 -28.95 -18.01
N THR A 95 3.58 -29.06 -19.12
CA THR A 95 2.83 -27.92 -19.66
C THR A 95 1.91 -27.40 -18.55
N PRO A 96 2.04 -26.14 -18.10
CA PRO A 96 1.24 -25.63 -16.99
C PRO A 96 -0.22 -25.69 -17.42
N ALA A 97 -1.02 -26.52 -16.74
CA ALA A 97 -2.46 -26.40 -16.86
C ALA A 97 -2.87 -25.04 -16.28
N LEU A 98 -4.00 -24.48 -16.72
CA LEU A 98 -4.57 -23.28 -16.08
C LEU A 98 -4.75 -23.49 -14.57
N ASP A 99 -4.93 -24.74 -14.15
CA ASP A 99 -5.00 -25.18 -12.76
C ASP A 99 -3.65 -25.14 -12.01
N ASP A 100 -2.52 -25.18 -12.70
CA ASP A 100 -1.17 -25.09 -12.08
C ASP A 100 -0.76 -23.61 -11.84
N ILE A 101 -1.41 -22.64 -12.51
CA ILE A 101 -1.22 -21.19 -12.28
C ILE A 101 -1.92 -20.73 -10.99
N TYR A 102 -2.99 -21.43 -10.61
CA TYR A 102 -3.66 -21.29 -9.32
C TYR A 102 -3.14 -22.33 -8.35
N ASP A 103 -1.91 -22.15 -7.86
CA ASP A 103 -1.34 -23.02 -6.84
C ASP A 103 -2.34 -23.13 -5.66
N GLU A 104 -2.99 -24.29 -5.56
CA GLU A 104 -4.22 -24.50 -4.80
C GLU A 104 -4.03 -24.22 -3.29
N ASN A 105 -2.76 -24.18 -2.85
CA ASN A 105 -2.30 -23.85 -1.51
C ASN A 105 -2.26 -22.35 -1.18
N LEU A 106 -2.22 -21.46 -2.17
CA LEU A 106 -2.22 -20.00 -1.97
C LEU A 106 -3.64 -19.42 -1.90
N MET A 107 -4.60 -20.08 -2.56
CA MET A 107 -6.01 -19.68 -2.58
C MET A 107 -6.75 -20.20 -1.33
N THR A 108 -6.68 -19.46 -0.23
CA THR A 108 -7.46 -19.75 0.99
C THR A 108 -8.97 -19.79 0.71
N GLU A 109 -9.74 -20.58 1.48
CA GLU A 109 -11.21 -20.65 1.34
C GLU A 109 -11.86 -19.27 1.48
N GLU A 110 -11.30 -18.42 2.34
CA GLU A 110 -11.74 -17.04 2.52
C GLU A 110 -11.53 -16.21 1.24
N LEU A 111 -10.34 -16.31 0.61
CA LEU A 111 -10.04 -15.61 -0.64
C LEU A 111 -10.97 -16.06 -1.77
N ARG A 112 -11.18 -17.37 -1.95
CA ARG A 112 -12.11 -17.91 -2.96
C ARG A 112 -13.51 -17.36 -2.78
N THR A 113 -14.02 -17.41 -1.54
CA THR A 113 -15.35 -16.88 -1.21
C THR A 113 -15.47 -15.39 -1.50
N PHE A 114 -14.39 -14.64 -1.25
CA PHE A 114 -14.34 -13.21 -1.54
C PHE A 114 -14.41 -12.94 -3.05
N VAL A 115 -13.55 -13.61 -3.83
CA VAL A 115 -13.51 -13.47 -5.29
C VAL A 115 -14.87 -13.79 -5.91
N ASP A 116 -15.47 -14.92 -5.55
CA ASP A 116 -16.80 -15.31 -6.03
C ASP A 116 -17.87 -14.26 -5.68
N SER A 117 -17.81 -13.71 -4.46
CA SER A 117 -18.78 -12.72 -4.00
C SER A 117 -18.66 -11.36 -4.73
N VAL A 118 -17.43 -10.97 -5.10
CA VAL A 118 -17.14 -9.77 -5.87
C VAL A 118 -17.57 -9.96 -7.33
N LEU A 119 -17.18 -11.07 -7.96
CA LEU A 119 -17.51 -11.37 -9.37
C LEU A 119 -19.01 -11.54 -9.59
N ASP A 120 -19.72 -12.18 -8.67
CA ASP A 120 -21.17 -12.34 -8.74
C ASP A 120 -21.95 -11.04 -8.43
N GLY A 121 -21.27 -9.97 -7.99
CA GLY A 121 -21.91 -8.71 -7.60
C GLY A 121 -22.87 -8.84 -6.42
N LYS A 122 -22.67 -9.87 -5.57
CA LYS A 122 -23.56 -10.18 -4.44
C LYS A 122 -23.33 -9.26 -3.23
N LEU A 123 -22.18 -8.60 -3.16
CA LEU A 123 -21.79 -7.75 -2.05
C LEU A 123 -22.49 -6.39 -2.09
N LYS A 124 -23.05 -5.98 -0.96
CA LYS A 124 -23.54 -4.61 -0.77
C LYS A 124 -22.36 -3.66 -0.54
N PRO A 125 -22.47 -2.36 -0.89
CA PRO A 125 -21.44 -1.35 -0.64
C PRO A 125 -20.90 -1.33 0.80
N GLU A 126 -21.79 -1.54 1.78
CA GLU A 126 -21.44 -1.59 3.21
C GLU A 126 -20.62 -2.82 3.60
N GLN A 127 -20.75 -3.92 2.85
CA GLN A 127 -20.08 -5.20 3.13
C GLN A 127 -18.68 -5.26 2.53
N TYR A 128 -18.41 -4.56 1.42
CA TYR A 128 -17.09 -4.54 0.78
C TYR A 128 -15.99 -4.22 1.77
N GLN A 129 -16.16 -3.18 2.59
CA GLN A 129 -15.12 -2.80 3.54
C GLN A 129 -14.84 -3.90 4.57
N ALA A 130 -15.88 -4.60 5.05
CA ALA A 130 -15.71 -5.67 6.02
C ALA A 130 -14.96 -6.87 5.40
N GLU A 131 -15.27 -7.22 4.16
CA GLU A 131 -14.58 -8.32 3.45
C GLU A 131 -13.13 -7.96 3.09
N ARG A 132 -12.87 -6.74 2.60
CA ARG A 132 -11.50 -6.24 2.35
C ARG A 132 -10.62 -6.34 3.59
N LEU A 133 -11.16 -5.99 4.76
CA LEU A 133 -10.44 -6.07 6.03
C LEU A 133 -10.08 -7.51 6.42
N LYS A 134 -10.88 -8.51 6.03
CA LYS A 134 -10.53 -9.93 6.22
C LYS A 134 -9.35 -10.32 5.32
N MET A 135 -9.33 -9.79 4.09
CA MET A 135 -8.25 -9.97 3.13
C MET A 135 -7.01 -9.09 3.41
N ASN A 136 -6.88 -8.51 4.61
CA ASN A 136 -5.76 -7.67 5.00
C ASN A 136 -5.54 -6.41 4.15
N PHE A 137 -6.59 -5.85 3.54
CA PHE A 137 -6.50 -4.55 2.89
C PHE A 137 -7.71 -3.66 3.14
N ARG A 138 -7.61 -2.40 2.75
CA ARG A 138 -8.72 -1.45 2.75
C ARG A 138 -8.56 -0.44 1.64
N ARG A 139 -9.67 0.18 1.26
CA ARG A 139 -9.66 1.38 0.42
C ARG A 139 -10.03 2.61 1.21
N ASP A 140 -9.32 3.70 0.94
CA ASP A 140 -9.68 5.03 1.42
C ASP A 140 -10.76 5.63 0.52
N LEU A 141 -11.36 6.73 0.97
CA LEU A 141 -12.37 7.47 0.18
C LEU A 141 -11.82 7.99 -1.16
N ASP A 142 -10.50 8.17 -1.24
CA ASP A 142 -9.78 8.59 -2.43
C ASP A 142 -9.49 7.43 -3.40
N GLY A 143 -9.98 6.22 -3.11
CA GLY A 143 -9.76 5.00 -3.92
C GLY A 143 -8.41 4.32 -3.70
N ARG A 144 -7.54 4.91 -2.87
CA ARG A 144 -6.20 4.39 -2.54
C ARG A 144 -6.28 3.11 -1.73
N VAL A 145 -5.35 2.20 -1.98
CA VAL A 145 -5.25 0.92 -1.29
C VAL A 145 -4.26 1.05 -0.13
N SER A 146 -4.67 0.54 1.03
CA SER A 146 -3.76 0.32 2.15
C SER A 146 -3.76 -1.17 2.53
N LEU A 147 -2.57 -1.73 2.72
CA LEU A 147 -2.37 -3.12 3.14
C LEU A 147 -2.11 -3.19 4.64
N ARG A 148 -2.51 -4.30 5.25
CA ARG A 148 -2.28 -4.61 6.66
C ARG A 148 -1.16 -5.64 6.76
N SER A 149 -0.12 -5.31 7.52
CA SER A 149 0.98 -6.23 7.83
C SER A 149 0.55 -7.33 8.80
N ARG A 150 1.41 -8.34 8.98
CA ARG A 150 1.22 -9.42 9.97
C ARG A 150 1.12 -8.87 11.39
N GLU A 151 1.83 -7.78 11.67
CA GLU A 151 1.79 -7.05 12.95
C GLU A 151 0.55 -6.14 13.09
N GLY A 152 -0.28 -6.03 12.06
CA GLY A 152 -1.46 -5.18 12.06
C GLY A 152 -1.20 -3.71 11.72
N ARG A 153 0.03 -3.34 11.34
CA ARG A 153 0.38 -1.99 10.84
C ARG A 153 -0.14 -1.79 9.42
N TRP A 154 -0.51 -0.56 9.08
CA TRP A 154 -1.04 -0.21 7.76
C TRP A 154 0.02 0.44 6.88
N TYR A 155 0.08 0.00 5.62
CA TYR A 155 0.97 0.51 4.58
C TYR A 155 0.13 1.06 3.44
N SER A 156 0.38 2.31 3.03
CA SER A 156 -0.21 2.88 1.81
C SER A 156 0.53 2.33 0.61
N VAL A 157 -0.19 1.83 -0.39
CA VAL A 157 0.40 1.19 -1.57
C VAL A 157 0.10 2.00 -2.82
N ARG A 158 1.08 2.02 -3.72
CA ARG A 158 0.99 2.72 -4.98
C ARG A 158 1.82 2.02 -6.06
N PRO A 159 1.30 1.84 -7.28
CA PRO A 159 2.13 1.43 -8.41
C PRO A 159 3.03 2.60 -8.82
N ASP A 160 4.27 2.31 -9.18
CA ASP A 160 5.12 3.30 -9.85
C ASP A 160 4.55 3.58 -11.25
N MET A 161 4.53 4.84 -11.65
CA MET A 161 3.95 5.21 -12.95
C MET A 161 4.92 5.04 -14.12
N GLN A 162 6.22 4.86 -13.85
CA GLN A 162 7.25 4.76 -14.88
C GLN A 162 7.77 3.35 -15.05
N VAL A 163 7.95 2.60 -13.95
CA VAL A 163 8.45 1.23 -14.00
C VAL A 163 7.30 0.24 -13.79
N PRO A 164 6.83 -0.45 -14.84
CA PRO A 164 5.79 -1.46 -14.70
C PRO A 164 6.18 -2.53 -13.70
N GLY A 165 5.21 -2.98 -12.89
CA GLY A 165 5.43 -3.98 -11.85
C GLY A 165 6.11 -3.46 -10.59
N PHE A 166 6.73 -2.28 -10.62
CA PHE A 166 7.31 -1.69 -9.43
C PHE A 166 6.22 -1.11 -8.53
N MET A 167 6.25 -1.47 -7.24
CA MET A 167 5.27 -1.00 -6.27
C MET A 167 5.95 -0.36 -5.08
N LEU A 168 5.46 0.81 -4.70
CA LEU A 168 5.91 1.56 -3.54
C LEU A 168 4.95 1.36 -2.38
N LEU A 169 5.50 1.17 -1.19
CA LEU A 169 4.78 1.06 0.06
C LEU A 169 5.29 2.10 1.04
N ARG A 170 4.38 2.73 1.77
CA ARG A 170 4.73 3.70 2.82
C ARG A 170 4.04 3.32 4.12
N ASP A 171 4.81 3.23 5.18
CA ASP A 171 4.27 2.95 6.52
C ASP A 171 3.67 4.22 7.18
N GLN A 172 3.28 4.11 8.46
CA GLN A 172 2.76 5.25 9.23
C GLN A 172 3.87 6.21 9.68
N SER A 173 5.09 5.70 9.88
CA SER A 173 6.29 6.48 10.22
C SER A 173 6.78 7.34 9.05
N GLY A 174 6.31 7.04 7.83
CA GLY A 174 6.71 7.67 6.59
C GLY A 174 7.87 6.99 5.89
N ASP A 175 8.32 5.84 6.39
CA ASP A 175 9.38 5.05 5.80
C ASP A 175 8.85 4.37 4.54
N VAL A 176 9.63 4.50 3.46
CA VAL A 176 9.27 3.98 2.14
C VAL A 176 9.98 2.65 1.90
N PHE A 177 9.23 1.74 1.31
CA PHE A 177 9.64 0.41 0.90
C PHE A 177 9.21 0.20 -0.55
N PHE A 178 9.78 -0.80 -1.20
CA PHE A 178 9.34 -1.23 -2.52
C PHE A 178 9.22 -2.75 -2.58
N LEU A 179 8.43 -3.22 -3.53
CA LEU A 179 8.39 -4.61 -3.95
C LEU A 179 9.14 -4.70 -5.27
N PRO A 180 10.22 -5.49 -5.35
CA PRO A 180 10.93 -5.69 -6.61
C PRO A 180 9.98 -6.36 -7.61
N PRO A 181 10.11 -6.06 -8.92
CA PRO A 181 9.42 -6.83 -9.93
C PRO A 181 9.99 -8.25 -9.95
N ASP A 182 9.22 -9.19 -10.49
CA ASP A 182 9.67 -10.58 -10.61
C ASP A 182 10.93 -10.69 -11.49
N GLU A 183 11.87 -11.56 -11.09
CA GLU A 183 13.17 -11.76 -11.77
C GLU A 183 12.99 -12.25 -13.21
N GLU A 184 11.89 -12.95 -13.49
CA GLU A 184 11.61 -13.48 -14.82
C GLU A 184 11.30 -12.38 -15.84
N GLY A 185 11.13 -11.13 -15.42
CA GLY A 185 11.02 -9.98 -16.33
C GLY A 185 9.82 -10.04 -17.27
N ASP A 186 8.97 -11.06 -17.16
CA ASP A 186 7.67 -11.19 -17.79
C ASP A 186 6.75 -10.19 -17.11
N GLY A 187 6.95 -8.94 -17.51
CA GLY A 187 6.51 -7.73 -16.83
C GLY A 187 5.17 -7.92 -16.17
N LEU A 188 5.16 -7.79 -14.84
CA LEU A 188 3.97 -7.51 -14.08
C LEU A 188 3.27 -6.35 -14.78
N ALA A 189 2.33 -6.72 -15.65
CA ALA A 189 1.50 -5.80 -16.39
C ALA A 189 0.97 -4.83 -15.35
N GLN A 190 1.03 -3.53 -15.67
CA GLN A 190 0.68 -2.45 -14.76
C GLN A 190 -0.48 -2.86 -13.86
N LEU A 191 -0.16 -3.21 -12.61
CA LEU A 191 -1.12 -3.85 -11.73
C LEU A 191 -2.26 -2.88 -11.47
N ASP A 192 -3.46 -3.25 -11.91
CA ASP A 192 -4.62 -2.42 -11.70
C ASP A 192 -5.11 -2.55 -10.26
N LEU A 193 -4.56 -1.70 -9.39
CA LEU A 193 -5.00 -1.61 -8.01
C LEU A 193 -6.43 -1.06 -7.88
N SER A 194 -7.15 -0.74 -8.96
CA SER A 194 -8.58 -0.39 -8.90
C SER A 194 -9.48 -1.62 -8.74
N ASP A 195 -9.00 -2.81 -9.09
CA ASP A 195 -9.70 -4.08 -8.88
C ASP A 195 -9.39 -4.66 -7.49
N ASP A 196 -10.43 -4.97 -6.73
CA ASP A 196 -10.30 -5.60 -5.41
C ASP A 196 -9.86 -7.06 -5.50
N VAL A 197 -10.22 -7.77 -6.57
CA VAL A 197 -9.82 -9.16 -6.78
C VAL A 197 -8.31 -9.25 -6.92
N VAL A 198 -7.74 -8.43 -7.81
CA VAL A 198 -6.29 -8.34 -8.03
C VAL A 198 -5.56 -8.00 -6.73
N VAL A 199 -6.04 -7.01 -5.97
CA VAL A 199 -5.43 -6.63 -4.69
C VAL A 199 -5.49 -7.79 -3.68
N ALA A 200 -6.62 -8.49 -3.60
CA ALA A 200 -6.77 -9.61 -2.68
C ALA A 200 -5.87 -10.80 -3.04
N GLU A 201 -5.80 -11.16 -4.32
CA GLU A 201 -4.97 -12.24 -4.82
C GLU A 201 -3.49 -11.99 -4.53
N LEU A 202 -3.01 -10.77 -4.75
CA LEU A 202 -1.60 -10.41 -4.54
C LEU A 202 -1.22 -10.29 -3.06
N PHE A 203 -2.10 -9.76 -2.21
CA PHE A 203 -1.70 -9.28 -0.89
C PHE A 203 -2.36 -9.96 0.32
N SER A 204 -3.38 -10.80 0.10
CA SER A 204 -4.13 -11.43 1.20
C SER A 204 -3.26 -12.31 2.11
N ASN A 205 -2.31 -13.04 1.51
CA ASN A 205 -1.44 -13.99 2.20
C ASN A 205 -0.31 -13.33 3.01
N THR A 206 -0.15 -12.00 2.93
CA THR A 206 0.93 -11.24 3.57
C THR A 206 2.37 -11.61 3.16
N ALA A 207 2.57 -12.47 2.16
CA ALA A 207 3.88 -12.92 1.68
C ALA A 207 4.72 -11.77 1.09
N TRP A 208 4.05 -10.72 0.61
CA TRP A 208 4.70 -9.48 0.17
C TRP A 208 5.65 -8.86 1.22
N GLN A 209 5.44 -9.14 2.51
CA GLN A 209 6.34 -8.64 3.56
C GLN A 209 7.73 -9.30 3.53
N ASP A 210 7.81 -10.52 3.02
CA ASP A 210 9.06 -11.29 3.00
C ASP A 210 9.99 -10.84 1.86
N VAL A 211 9.42 -10.21 0.82
CA VAL A 211 10.13 -9.68 -0.36
C VAL A 211 10.19 -8.14 -0.39
N MET A 212 9.63 -7.48 0.62
CA MET A 212 9.64 -6.03 0.76
C MET A 212 11.05 -5.55 1.13
N GLU A 213 11.54 -4.52 0.43
CA GLU A 213 12.85 -3.93 0.68
C GLU A 213 12.75 -2.44 1.03
N PRO A 214 13.58 -1.92 1.96
CA PRO A 214 13.60 -0.50 2.29
C PRO A 214 14.13 0.31 1.10
N PHE A 215 13.39 1.34 0.69
CA PHE A 215 13.84 2.22 -0.38
C PHE A 215 14.91 3.16 0.19
N SER A 216 16.16 3.00 -0.26
CA SER A 216 17.29 3.78 0.26
C SER A 216 17.80 4.78 -0.78
N VAL A 217 18.16 5.97 -0.31
CA VAL A 217 18.69 7.07 -1.13
C VAL A 217 20.08 7.40 -0.64
N ARG A 218 21.01 7.53 -1.59
CA ARG A 218 22.38 8.00 -1.32
C ARG A 218 22.37 9.52 -1.24
N GLN A 219 22.89 10.06 -0.15
CA GLN A 219 23.06 11.50 0.03
C GLN A 219 24.38 11.99 -0.59
N GLU A 220 24.53 13.31 -0.73
CA GLU A 220 25.74 13.94 -1.30
C GLU A 220 27.02 13.63 -0.51
N ASP A 221 26.91 13.28 0.77
CA ASP A 221 28.02 12.87 1.63
C ASP A 221 28.43 11.39 1.44
N GLY A 222 27.73 10.67 0.55
CA GLY A 222 27.92 9.25 0.31
C GLY A 222 27.23 8.33 1.32
N SER A 223 26.55 8.89 2.33
CA SER A 223 25.76 8.09 3.27
C SER A 223 24.50 7.55 2.59
N VAL A 224 24.04 6.38 3.03
CA VAL A 224 22.81 5.75 2.55
C VAL A 224 21.77 5.82 3.65
N THR A 225 20.65 6.49 3.38
CA THR A 225 19.55 6.63 4.33
C THR A 225 18.26 6.14 3.71
N GLN A 226 17.40 5.50 4.51
CA GLN A 226 16.08 5.12 4.05
C GLN A 226 15.25 6.37 3.72
N LEU A 227 14.59 6.35 2.57
CA LEU A 227 13.72 7.42 2.12
C LEU A 227 12.52 7.52 3.06
N ARG A 228 12.27 8.74 3.53
CA ARG A 228 11.11 9.08 4.37
C ARG A 228 10.30 10.14 3.68
N LEU A 229 9.02 9.85 3.45
CA LEU A 229 8.08 10.77 2.83
C LEU A 229 6.87 10.99 3.75
N SER A 230 6.37 12.22 3.79
CA SER A 230 5.04 12.49 4.32
C SER A 230 3.98 11.84 3.42
N GLU A 231 2.77 11.66 3.95
CA GLU A 231 1.66 11.10 3.16
C GLU A 231 1.40 11.98 1.92
N ARG A 232 1.42 13.30 2.07
CA ARG A 232 1.20 14.23 0.95
C ARG A 232 2.29 14.10 -0.12
N GLU A 233 3.55 13.98 0.27
CA GLU A 233 4.66 13.81 -0.66
C GLU A 233 4.56 12.48 -1.40
N PHE A 234 4.30 11.39 -0.68
CA PHE A 234 4.09 10.05 -1.27
C PHE A 234 2.93 10.02 -2.26
N ARG A 235 1.86 10.80 -1.98
CA ARG A 235 0.73 10.99 -2.91
C ARG A 235 1.11 11.77 -4.17
N SER A 236 2.15 12.59 -4.15
CA SER A 236 2.60 13.39 -5.29
C SER A 236 3.76 12.79 -6.08
N VAL A 237 4.45 11.77 -5.56
CA VAL A 237 5.50 11.03 -6.30
C VAL A 237 4.95 10.56 -7.64
N VAL A 238 5.62 10.83 -8.75
CA VAL A 238 5.24 10.26 -10.06
C VAL A 238 6.04 8.99 -10.30
N SER A 239 7.33 9.08 -10.04
CA SER A 239 8.30 7.98 -10.01
C SER A 239 9.45 8.38 -9.09
N LEU A 240 10.13 7.37 -8.54
CA LEU A 240 11.38 7.55 -7.79
C LEU A 240 12.59 6.97 -8.54
N VAL A 241 12.37 6.36 -9.71
CA VAL A 241 13.37 5.56 -10.44
C VAL A 241 13.96 6.31 -11.64
N GLU A 242 13.34 7.43 -12.03
CA GLU A 242 13.90 8.33 -13.05
C GLU A 242 15.27 8.84 -12.57
N ASP A 243 16.28 8.72 -13.42
CA ASP A 243 17.67 9.20 -13.25
C ASP A 243 18.74 8.16 -12.89
N ALA A 244 18.44 6.86 -12.80
CA ALA A 244 19.50 5.85 -12.92
C ALA A 244 19.96 5.72 -14.38
N GLU A 245 20.52 6.79 -14.95
CA GLU A 245 21.32 6.68 -16.18
C GLU A 245 22.44 5.69 -15.88
N GLU A 246 22.41 4.52 -16.55
CA GLU A 246 23.54 3.60 -16.56
C GLU A 246 24.79 4.43 -16.88
N PRO A 247 25.84 4.39 -16.03
CA PRO A 247 27.07 5.09 -16.36
C PRO A 247 27.55 4.51 -17.70
N GLU A 248 27.50 5.32 -18.76
CA GLU A 248 28.05 4.97 -20.06
C GLU A 248 29.49 4.52 -19.82
N LEU A 249 29.71 3.21 -19.83
CA LEU A 249 31.04 2.64 -19.66
C LEU A 249 31.88 3.24 -20.78
N PRO A 250 32.99 3.95 -20.48
CA PRO A 250 33.80 4.56 -21.50
C PRO A 250 34.23 3.44 -22.45
N GLU A 251 33.78 3.52 -23.70
CA GLU A 251 34.19 2.61 -24.76
C GLU A 251 35.72 2.58 -24.75
N GLU A 252 36.31 1.47 -24.28
CA GLU A 252 37.75 1.27 -24.41
C GLU A 252 38.05 1.22 -25.91
N GLU A 253 38.44 2.37 -26.46
CA GLU A 253 38.98 2.49 -27.81
C GLU A 253 40.18 1.56 -27.90
N GLY A 254 39.93 0.35 -28.40
CA GLY A 254 40.94 -0.63 -28.71
C GLY A 254 41.94 -0.04 -29.71
N GLN A 255 43.07 0.45 -29.20
CA GLN A 255 44.27 0.68 -29.98
C GLN A 255 44.77 -0.67 -30.52
N VAL A 256 44.27 -1.05 -31.70
CA VAL A 256 44.88 -2.12 -32.49
C VAL A 256 46.19 -1.58 -33.05
N ALA A 257 47.26 -1.77 -32.29
CA ALA A 257 48.62 -1.56 -32.76
C ALA A 257 48.94 -2.62 -33.82
N THR A 258 48.74 -2.28 -35.09
CA THR A 258 49.34 -3.01 -36.22
C THR A 258 50.87 -2.88 -36.13
N ALA A 259 51.52 -3.97 -35.72
CA ALA A 259 52.97 -4.13 -35.81
C ALA A 259 53.37 -4.43 -37.27
N GLN A 260 54.41 -3.73 -37.73
CA GLN A 260 55.02 -3.83 -39.07
C GLN A 260 55.91 -5.07 -39.23
#